data_AF-A0A8C9L8B6-F1
#
_entry.id   AF-A0A8C9L8B6-F1
#
_cell.length_a   1.000
_cell.length_b   1.000
_cell.length_c   1.000
_cell.angle_alpha   90.00
_cell.angle_beta   90.00
_cell.angle_gamma   90.00
#
_symmetry.space_group_name_H-M   'P 1'
#
loop_
_entity.id
_entity.type
_entity.pdbx_description
1 polymer ?
#
loop_
_entity_poly.entity_id
_entity_poly.type
_entity_poly.pdbx_seq_one_letter_code
_entity_poly.pdbx_strand_id
1 'polypeptide(L)'
;MVTSEATPSPHGSFQRRRPPGPHAESPCIASRRRPCSGALPPSGVAVYRAAKDIKTPGLDMEALGAGAAARNTIAAGALLRDCQTARAAQSGLTRLPQRPRREEGGSDVCDGGTETALAHCHCQGQRWRSPHGLSGKGARVSGASSSSVRTARCAERSSVHLSGPAPAAAMAAWPAAPLLINFGGSLLGFVATLTLIPAFKDHFLAARLFGEDLNKAFRRPIPEAQGMISGAVFLIILFCFIPVPFLRCFVEEQCTAFPHDEFVELIGSLLAICCMIFLGFADDVLNLRWRHKLLLPTMASLPLLMVYFTNFGNTTIVVPKPFRVLLGMHLDLGILYYVYMGMLAVFCTNAINILAGINGIEAGQSLVIAASIITFNLVELNGDYQDDHIFSLYFMIPFFFTTLGLFYHNWYPSQVFVGDTFCYFAGMTFAVVGILGHFSKTMLLFFIPQVLNFLYSLPQLFHIIPCPRHRLPRLNPTTGKLEMSYSKFKTNSLSTLGTYILKAVKILHIVDVRSGMDEDGEYSECNNMTLINFVIKLIGPIHERNLTLLLLLIQVLGSMIAFSIRYQLVRLFYDV
;
A
#
# COMPACT_ATOMS: atom_id res chain seq x y z
N MET A 1 3.66 10.20 73.61
CA MET A 1 4.61 9.72 74.64
C MET A 1 5.89 9.32 73.92
N VAL A 2 7.04 9.88 74.34
CA VAL A 2 8.45 9.41 74.21
C VAL A 2 8.89 8.88 72.81
N THR A 3 9.76 9.47 71.96
CA THR A 3 10.98 10.33 72.01
C THR A 3 12.34 9.67 72.33
N SER A 4 13.17 9.38 71.31
CA SER A 4 14.56 9.87 71.06
C SER A 4 15.08 9.17 69.77
N GLU A 5 15.75 9.78 68.79
CA GLU A 5 17.01 10.56 68.75
C GLU A 5 18.30 9.77 69.09
N ALA A 6 19.21 9.62 68.11
CA ALA A 6 20.58 10.20 68.11
C ALA A 6 21.52 9.60 67.01
N THR A 7 22.43 10.44 66.51
CA THR A 7 23.55 10.19 65.54
C THR A 7 24.91 10.57 66.23
N PRO A 8 26.09 10.77 65.58
CA PRO A 8 26.89 9.96 64.60
C PRO A 8 28.44 9.86 64.90
N SER A 9 29.20 9.05 64.11
CA SER A 9 30.68 9.16 63.81
C SER A 9 31.73 8.85 64.93
N PRO A 10 33.08 8.83 64.70
CA PRO A 10 33.93 8.63 63.47
C PRO A 10 35.25 7.76 63.65
N HIS A 11 36.05 7.65 62.56
CA HIS A 11 37.54 7.46 62.45
C HIS A 11 38.29 6.11 62.57
N GLY A 12 39.22 5.91 61.59
CA GLY A 12 40.53 5.21 61.69
C GLY A 12 40.60 3.74 61.25
N SER A 13 41.63 3.17 60.59
CA SER A 13 42.68 3.54 59.61
C SER A 13 43.72 2.39 59.55
N PHE A 14 44.39 2.17 58.40
CA PHE A 14 45.65 1.40 58.18
C PHE A 14 45.69 -0.16 57.92
N GLN A 15 45.88 -0.50 56.64
CA GLN A 15 46.99 -1.28 56.02
C GLN A 15 47.29 -2.81 56.24
N ARG A 16 47.32 -3.52 55.09
CA ARG A 16 48.33 -4.49 54.54
C ARG A 16 48.22 -6.05 54.69
N ARG A 17 48.08 -6.67 53.51
CA ARG A 17 48.82 -7.84 52.91
C ARG A 17 48.60 -9.31 53.39
N ARG A 18 48.06 -10.14 52.45
CA ARG A 18 48.49 -11.47 51.89
C ARG A 18 49.40 -12.42 52.73
N PRO A 19 49.33 -13.78 52.58
CA PRO A 19 49.09 -14.52 51.32
C PRO A 19 48.23 -15.83 51.40
N PRO A 20 48.02 -16.56 50.27
CA PRO A 20 47.37 -17.88 50.21
C PRO A 20 48.30 -19.08 49.86
N GLY A 21 47.85 -20.31 50.09
CA GLY A 21 48.44 -21.58 49.62
C GLY A 21 47.85 -22.81 50.37
N PRO A 22 48.15 -24.08 49.99
CA PRO A 22 49.04 -24.55 48.92
C PRO A 22 48.39 -25.54 47.89
N HIS A 23 49.23 -26.19 47.07
CA HIS A 23 48.93 -27.00 45.86
C HIS A 23 48.87 -28.53 46.06
N ALA A 24 48.29 -29.23 45.07
CA ALA A 24 48.70 -30.52 44.49
C ALA A 24 47.85 -30.81 43.21
N GLU A 25 48.21 -31.60 42.20
CA GLU A 25 49.48 -31.84 41.48
C GLU A 25 49.15 -32.49 40.10
N SER A 26 50.06 -32.46 39.12
CA SER A 26 49.83 -32.96 37.72
C SER A 26 50.30 -34.42 37.51
N PRO A 27 50.06 -35.06 36.34
CA PRO A 27 51.10 -35.02 35.28
C PRO A 27 50.63 -35.10 33.81
N CYS A 28 51.55 -34.83 32.87
CA CYS A 28 51.37 -34.88 31.41
C CYS A 28 52.27 -35.94 30.73
N ILE A 29 51.84 -36.48 29.57
CA ILE A 29 52.67 -37.17 28.53
C ILE A 29 52.07 -36.78 27.15
N ALA A 30 52.68 -35.91 26.34
CA ALA A 30 53.62 -36.17 25.22
C ALA A 30 53.02 -36.98 24.02
N SER A 31 53.26 -36.74 22.72
CA SER A 31 54.04 -35.72 21.96
C SER A 31 53.79 -35.81 20.42
N ARG A 32 54.52 -35.01 19.60
CA ARG A 32 54.63 -34.93 18.10
C ARG A 32 53.61 -33.99 17.42
N ARG A 33 53.93 -32.84 16.79
CA ARG A 33 54.97 -32.36 15.80
C ARG A 33 54.55 -32.49 14.31
N ARG A 34 54.03 -31.37 13.73
CA ARG A 34 54.35 -30.64 12.44
C ARG A 34 54.53 -31.44 11.11
N PRO A 35 54.55 -30.83 9.88
CA PRO A 35 54.60 -29.40 9.50
C PRO A 35 53.59 -28.94 8.40
N CYS A 36 53.82 -27.75 7.82
CA CYS A 36 52.94 -26.99 6.91
C CYS A 36 53.28 -27.10 5.41
N SER A 37 52.28 -26.87 4.54
CA SER A 37 52.32 -26.22 3.21
C SER A 37 50.87 -25.85 2.84
N GLY A 38 50.51 -24.95 1.91
CA GLY A 38 51.27 -24.04 1.05
C GLY A 38 50.52 -23.81 -0.28
N ALA A 39 50.34 -22.53 -0.68
CA ALA A 39 49.85 -22.03 -1.99
C ALA A 39 48.34 -21.83 -2.29
N LEU A 40 48.11 -20.76 -3.07
CA LEU A 40 46.93 -20.20 -3.76
C LEU A 40 47.47 -19.65 -5.12
N PRO A 41 46.65 -19.22 -6.12
CA PRO A 41 45.21 -19.38 -6.31
C PRO A 41 44.95 -20.37 -7.49
N PRO A 42 44.44 -20.08 -8.73
CA PRO A 42 43.88 -18.86 -9.36
C PRO A 42 42.33 -18.90 -9.56
N SER A 43 41.84 -18.33 -10.66
CA SER A 43 40.46 -17.95 -11.02
C SER A 43 39.84 -18.76 -12.19
N GLY A 44 38.50 -18.91 -12.26
CA GLY A 44 37.83 -19.22 -13.55
C GLY A 44 36.39 -19.79 -13.55
N VAL A 45 35.38 -18.91 -13.61
CA VAL A 45 34.09 -19.01 -14.36
C VAL A 45 33.30 -20.35 -14.45
N ALA A 46 32.10 -20.32 -13.84
CA ALA A 46 30.81 -20.97 -14.21
C ALA A 46 30.65 -22.51 -14.40
N VAL A 47 29.55 -23.07 -13.84
CA VAL A 47 28.39 -23.63 -14.59
C VAL A 47 27.33 -24.23 -13.63
N TYR A 48 26.05 -24.08 -13.99
CA TYR A 48 24.88 -24.73 -13.36
C TYR A 48 24.79 -26.23 -13.71
N ARG A 49 24.65 -27.14 -12.73
CA ARG A 49 23.58 -28.19 -12.67
C ARG A 49 23.82 -29.31 -11.63
N ALA A 50 22.70 -30.01 -11.37
CA ALA A 50 22.58 -31.41 -10.94
C ALA A 50 22.61 -31.73 -9.43
N ALA A 51 21.37 -31.90 -8.94
CA ALA A 51 20.95 -32.62 -7.74
C ALA A 51 21.52 -34.05 -7.59
N LYS A 52 21.71 -34.44 -6.31
CA LYS A 52 21.55 -35.77 -5.66
C LYS A 52 22.17 -35.66 -4.24
N ASP A 53 21.74 -36.32 -3.17
CA ASP A 53 20.74 -37.37 -2.92
C ASP A 53 20.05 -37.11 -1.54
N ILE A 54 18.94 -37.80 -1.23
CA ILE A 54 18.79 -38.69 -0.05
C ILE A 54 17.35 -39.24 0.07
N LYS A 55 17.25 -40.55 -0.21
CA LYS A 55 16.35 -41.61 0.32
C LYS A 55 14.96 -41.27 0.87
N THR A 56 13.94 -41.78 0.18
CA THR A 56 12.69 -42.29 0.76
C THR A 56 12.80 -43.80 1.06
N PRO A 57 12.13 -44.32 2.10
CA PRO A 57 11.77 -45.74 2.21
C PRO A 57 10.27 -45.96 1.92
N GLY A 58 9.95 -46.92 1.05
CA GLY A 58 8.75 -47.77 1.23
C GLY A 58 9.11 -48.92 2.18
N LEU A 59 8.22 -49.81 2.60
CA LEU A 59 6.81 -50.07 2.29
C LEU A 59 6.15 -50.59 3.59
N ASP A 60 4.82 -50.68 3.63
CA ASP A 60 4.11 -51.94 3.92
C ASP A 60 2.59 -51.71 3.98
N MET A 61 1.84 -52.64 3.40
CA MET A 61 0.38 -52.55 3.26
C MET A 61 -0.19 -53.96 3.17
N GLU A 62 -0.83 -54.47 4.24
CA GLU A 62 -1.76 -55.59 4.11
C GLU A 62 -2.78 -55.73 5.26
N ALA A 63 -4.06 -55.71 4.85
CA ALA A 63 -5.20 -56.52 5.31
C ALA A 63 -5.81 -56.46 6.74
N LEU A 64 -7.15 -56.62 6.74
CA LEU A 64 -8.14 -56.84 7.83
C LEU A 64 -8.72 -55.56 8.50
N GLY A 65 -10.05 -55.34 8.57
CA GLY A 65 -11.16 -56.03 7.91
C GLY A 65 -12.56 -55.48 8.29
N ALA A 66 -13.45 -55.41 7.29
CA ALA A 66 -14.91 -55.68 7.29
C ALA A 66 -15.92 -54.94 8.21
N GLY A 67 -17.07 -54.55 7.61
CA GLY A 67 -18.32 -54.13 8.29
C GLY A 67 -18.76 -52.68 7.97
N ALA A 68 -19.69 -52.29 7.08
CA ALA A 68 -20.75 -52.88 6.25
C ALA A 68 -22.13 -52.20 6.54
N ALA A 69 -22.54 -51.24 5.69
CA ALA A 69 -23.94 -50.92 5.29
C ALA A 69 -23.91 -49.71 4.32
N ALA A 70 -24.31 -49.77 3.03
CA ALA A 70 -25.64 -50.05 2.45
C ALA A 70 -26.65 -48.90 2.70
N ARG A 71 -27.33 -48.26 1.73
CA ARG A 71 -27.47 -48.39 0.24
C ARG A 71 -27.99 -47.07 -0.35
N ASN A 72 -27.70 -46.77 -1.63
CA ASN A 72 -28.73 -46.62 -2.69
C ASN A 72 -28.13 -46.12 -4.02
N THR A 73 -28.19 -46.96 -5.07
CA THR A 73 -27.86 -46.58 -6.45
C THR A 73 -28.70 -47.39 -7.44
N ILE A 74 -29.61 -46.72 -8.17
CA ILE A 74 -30.36 -47.18 -9.36
C ILE A 74 -30.71 -45.88 -10.12
N ALA A 75 -30.55 -45.71 -11.45
CA ALA A 75 -30.07 -46.59 -12.53
C ALA A 75 -29.15 -45.82 -13.50
N ALA A 76 -28.51 -46.55 -14.42
CA ALA A 76 -27.78 -46.00 -15.56
C ALA A 76 -28.15 -46.75 -16.85
N GLY A 77 -27.93 -46.10 -18.00
CA GLY A 77 -28.05 -46.69 -19.35
C GLY A 77 -28.91 -45.84 -20.29
N ALA A 78 -28.57 -45.64 -21.55
CA ALA A 78 -27.32 -45.96 -22.27
C ALA A 78 -27.28 -45.15 -23.58
N LEU A 79 -26.09 -44.88 -24.13
CA LEU A 79 -25.77 -44.90 -25.57
C LEU A 79 -24.28 -44.57 -25.79
N LEU A 80 -23.65 -45.31 -26.70
CA LEU A 80 -22.21 -45.25 -27.01
C LEU A 80 -22.00 -45.48 -28.51
N ARG A 81 -21.04 -44.75 -29.09
CA ARG A 81 -20.30 -45.02 -30.34
C ARG A 81 -21.06 -45.00 -31.68
N ASP A 82 -20.60 -44.11 -32.56
CA ASP A 82 -20.01 -44.40 -33.90
C ASP A 82 -19.61 -43.04 -34.54
N CYS A 83 -18.63 -42.89 -35.44
CA CYS A 83 -17.51 -43.74 -35.87
C CYS A 83 -16.36 -42.82 -36.39
N GLN A 84 -15.10 -43.23 -36.32
CA GLN A 84 -13.99 -42.56 -37.04
C GLN A 84 -13.70 -43.30 -38.35
N THR A 85 -13.46 -42.57 -39.46
CA THR A 85 -12.24 -42.59 -40.30
C THR A 85 -12.47 -42.03 -41.72
N ALA A 86 -11.66 -41.06 -42.12
CA ALA A 86 -11.08 -40.95 -43.48
C ALA A 86 -9.85 -40.01 -43.43
N ARG A 87 -8.76 -40.36 -44.14
CA ARG A 87 -7.45 -39.68 -44.10
C ARG A 87 -6.98 -39.34 -45.53
N ALA A 88 -6.01 -38.40 -45.61
CA ALA A 88 -5.08 -38.11 -46.74
C ALA A 88 -5.71 -37.41 -47.97
N ALA A 89 -5.11 -36.38 -48.58
CA ALA A 89 -3.70 -36.02 -48.81
C ALA A 89 -3.47 -34.48 -48.64
N GLN A 90 -2.37 -33.96 -48.09
CA GLN A 90 -1.02 -33.76 -48.71
C GLN A 90 -1.04 -33.02 -50.08
N SER A 91 -0.18 -32.05 -50.39
CA SER A 91 0.79 -31.25 -49.59
C SER A 91 1.52 -30.20 -50.46
N GLY A 92 1.86 -29.04 -49.89
CA GLY A 92 2.87 -28.09 -50.44
C GLY A 92 2.40 -27.19 -51.60
N LEU A 93 3.14 -26.13 -51.98
CA LEU A 93 4.34 -25.53 -51.36
C LEU A 93 4.46 -24.05 -51.79
N THR A 94 4.91 -23.18 -50.89
CA THR A 94 5.59 -21.88 -51.11
C THR A 94 5.55 -21.17 -52.49
N ARG A 95 5.19 -19.87 -52.52
CA ARG A 95 6.13 -18.72 -52.77
C ARG A 95 5.40 -17.37 -52.94
N LEU A 96 5.93 -16.33 -52.29
CA LEU A 96 5.82 -14.92 -52.71
C LEU A 96 6.70 -14.70 -53.96
N PRO A 97 6.36 -13.78 -54.89
CA PRO A 97 6.88 -12.40 -54.74
C PRO A 97 6.04 -11.24 -55.33
N GLN A 98 6.33 -10.04 -54.81
CA GLN A 98 6.38 -8.72 -55.50
C GLN A 98 5.13 -8.07 -56.15
N ARG A 99 4.86 -6.83 -55.72
CA ARG A 99 4.22 -5.77 -56.53
C ARG A 99 5.16 -5.32 -57.66
N PRO A 100 4.63 -4.75 -58.76
CA PRO A 100 4.83 -3.30 -58.93
C PRO A 100 3.68 -2.50 -59.58
N ARG A 101 3.66 -1.20 -59.20
CA ARG A 101 3.22 0.02 -59.96
C ARG A 101 1.75 0.30 -60.30
N ARG A 102 1.54 1.62 -60.54
CA ARG A 102 0.33 2.36 -60.89
C ARG A 102 0.18 2.46 -62.42
N GLU A 103 -1.06 2.67 -62.88
CA GLU A 103 -1.56 3.69 -63.82
C GLU A 103 -3.10 3.52 -63.82
N GLU A 104 -3.91 4.51 -63.44
CA GLU A 104 -4.40 5.69 -64.19
C GLU A 104 -5.38 5.39 -65.34
N GLY A 105 -6.61 5.96 -65.23
CA GLY A 105 -7.49 6.31 -66.35
C GLY A 105 -8.61 5.32 -66.73
N GLY A 106 -9.79 5.86 -67.08
CA GLY A 106 -10.74 5.16 -67.97
C GLY A 106 -12.16 4.93 -67.45
N SER A 107 -12.97 5.97 -67.59
CA SER A 107 -14.43 6.14 -67.48
C SER A 107 -15.40 5.06 -68.03
N ASP A 108 -16.69 5.24 -67.68
CA ASP A 108 -17.92 4.87 -68.42
C ASP A 108 -18.42 3.39 -68.33
N VAL A 109 -19.74 3.05 -68.26
CA VAL A 109 -21.02 3.82 -68.19
C VAL A 109 -22.20 2.87 -67.75
N CYS A 110 -23.39 3.44 -67.42
CA CYS A 110 -24.71 2.77 -67.27
C CYS A 110 -24.99 1.88 -66.00
N ASP A 111 -26.20 1.83 -65.41
CA ASP A 111 -27.40 2.71 -65.47
C ASP A 111 -28.42 2.39 -64.34
N GLY A 112 -29.34 3.32 -64.03
CA GLY A 112 -30.58 3.13 -63.24
C GLY A 112 -30.45 3.06 -61.70
N GLY A 113 -31.31 3.69 -60.88
CA GLY A 113 -32.44 4.59 -61.14
C GLY A 113 -33.18 4.99 -59.84
N THR A 114 -34.19 5.87 -59.93
CA THR A 114 -35.11 6.38 -58.86
C THR A 114 -34.57 7.38 -57.81
N GLU A 115 -34.63 8.67 -58.17
CA GLU A 115 -35.54 9.71 -57.60
C GLU A 115 -36.13 9.56 -56.18
N THR A 116 -36.52 10.63 -55.44
CA THR A 116 -36.20 12.08 -55.37
C THR A 116 -36.74 12.62 -54.03
N ALA A 117 -36.09 13.62 -53.43
CA ALA A 117 -36.73 14.66 -52.59
C ALA A 117 -35.72 15.77 -52.23
N LEU A 118 -35.88 16.95 -52.82
CA LEU A 118 -35.08 18.16 -52.56
C LEU A 118 -35.96 19.23 -51.90
N ALA A 119 -35.43 19.93 -50.91
CA ALA A 119 -35.97 21.19 -50.42
C ALA A 119 -34.82 22.19 -50.24
N HIS A 120 -34.99 23.41 -50.76
CA HIS A 120 -33.92 24.38 -50.97
C HIS A 120 -34.12 25.66 -50.13
N CYS A 121 -33.01 26.29 -49.74
CA CYS A 121 -32.83 27.73 -49.46
C CYS A 121 -33.86 28.53 -48.62
N HIS A 122 -33.34 29.21 -47.58
CA HIS A 122 -33.10 30.66 -47.75
C HIS A 122 -32.10 31.24 -46.74
N CYS A 123 -31.13 32.01 -47.23
CA CYS A 123 -30.39 32.98 -46.42
C CYS A 123 -31.02 34.38 -46.56
N GLN A 124 -31.04 35.14 -45.46
CA GLN A 124 -31.07 36.60 -45.47
C GLN A 124 -30.00 37.10 -44.50
N GLY A 125 -29.23 38.10 -44.91
CA GLY A 125 -28.15 38.66 -44.10
C GLY A 125 -28.41 40.11 -43.70
N GLN A 126 -27.58 40.63 -42.81
CA GLN A 126 -27.45 42.07 -42.57
C GLN A 126 -25.97 42.47 -42.55
N ARG A 127 -25.64 43.53 -43.30
CA ARG A 127 -24.38 44.29 -43.17
C ARG A 127 -24.36 45.00 -41.81
N TRP A 128 -23.21 45.52 -41.36
CA TRP A 128 -22.99 46.97 -41.15
C TRP A 128 -21.50 47.27 -40.81
N ARG A 129 -20.87 48.11 -41.66
CA ARG A 129 -19.70 49.00 -41.51
C ARG A 129 -18.42 48.59 -40.76
N SER A 130 -17.29 48.70 -41.48
CA SER A 130 -15.97 49.14 -40.97
C SER A 130 -15.91 50.68 -40.84
N PRO A 131 -14.87 51.26 -40.21
CA PRO A 131 -13.81 51.88 -41.04
C PRO A 131 -12.37 51.92 -40.46
N HIS A 132 -11.37 52.06 -41.35
CA HIS A 132 -9.95 52.45 -41.15
C HIS A 132 -9.05 51.60 -40.20
N GLY A 133 -7.75 51.36 -40.49
CA GLY A 133 -6.97 51.65 -41.70
C GLY A 133 -5.47 51.29 -41.58
N LEU A 134 -4.77 51.33 -42.73
CA LEU A 134 -3.32 51.50 -42.94
C LEU A 134 -2.25 50.49 -42.42
N SER A 135 -1.59 49.87 -43.42
CA SER A 135 -0.12 49.75 -43.60
C SER A 135 0.70 48.74 -42.79
N GLY A 136 1.63 48.06 -43.47
CA GLY A 136 2.72 47.30 -42.86
C GLY A 136 3.22 46.09 -43.67
N LYS A 137 4.25 46.29 -44.54
CA LYS A 137 4.97 45.17 -45.18
C LYS A 137 5.92 44.50 -44.17
N GLY A 138 6.01 43.17 -44.18
CA GLY A 138 7.05 42.44 -43.44
C GLY A 138 7.08 40.95 -43.80
N ALA A 139 8.18 40.48 -44.38
CA ALA A 139 8.35 39.07 -44.76
C ALA A 139 9.31 38.35 -43.81
N ARG A 140 9.01 37.10 -43.45
CA ARG A 140 9.87 35.91 -43.65
C ARG A 140 9.50 34.66 -42.79
N VAL A 141 9.41 33.53 -43.49
CA VAL A 141 10.06 32.22 -43.19
C VAL A 141 9.46 31.28 -42.10
N SER A 142 9.67 29.98 -42.37
CA SER A 142 9.57 28.78 -41.52
C SER A 142 8.18 28.25 -41.12
N GLY A 143 7.64 27.41 -42.01
CA GLY A 143 7.54 25.97 -41.74
C GLY A 143 6.83 25.50 -40.47
N ALA A 144 5.51 25.30 -40.56
CA ALA A 144 4.74 24.50 -39.62
C ALA A 144 4.56 23.07 -40.16
N SER A 145 5.05 22.08 -39.43
CA SER A 145 4.78 20.65 -39.69
C SER A 145 3.38 20.28 -39.22
N SER A 146 2.64 19.55 -40.06
CA SER A 146 1.31 19.07 -39.74
C SER A 146 1.37 17.88 -38.77
N SER A 147 0.75 18.04 -37.60
CA SER A 147 0.36 16.90 -36.74
C SER A 147 -1.12 17.05 -36.40
N SER A 148 -1.94 16.11 -36.88
CA SER A 148 -3.39 16.18 -36.67
C SER A 148 -3.73 15.69 -35.26
N VAL A 149 -4.01 16.62 -34.36
CA VAL A 149 -4.66 16.28 -33.09
C VAL A 149 -6.13 16.01 -33.40
N ARG A 150 -6.60 14.79 -33.10
CA ARG A 150 -8.03 14.47 -33.15
C ARG A 150 -8.73 15.25 -32.05
N THR A 151 -9.60 16.17 -32.42
CA THR A 151 -10.47 16.89 -31.49
C THR A 151 -11.48 15.92 -30.88
N ALA A 152 -11.27 15.59 -29.60
CA ALA A 152 -12.30 14.95 -28.79
C ALA A 152 -13.47 15.93 -28.60
N ARG A 153 -14.70 15.45 -28.75
CA ARG A 153 -15.91 16.28 -28.60
C ARG A 153 -16.19 16.52 -27.13
N CYS A 154 -15.80 17.68 -26.61
CA CYS A 154 -16.55 18.28 -25.49
C CYS A 154 -17.89 18.77 -26.05
N ALA A 155 -18.95 17.98 -25.86
CA ALA A 155 -20.31 18.40 -26.17
C ALA A 155 -20.81 19.32 -25.05
N GLU A 156 -20.96 20.60 -25.39
CA GLU A 156 -21.32 21.70 -24.51
C GLU A 156 -22.78 21.55 -24.02
N ARG A 157 -22.99 21.09 -22.77
CA ARG A 157 -24.33 20.90 -22.20
C ARG A 157 -24.89 22.17 -21.56
N SER A 158 -24.94 23.25 -22.35
CA SER A 158 -25.48 24.55 -21.94
C SER A 158 -27.00 24.60 -22.15
N SER A 159 -27.76 24.13 -21.15
CA SER A 159 -29.24 24.27 -21.12
C SER A 159 -29.63 25.42 -20.20
N VAL A 160 -30.04 26.55 -20.78
CA VAL A 160 -30.60 27.67 -20.01
C VAL A 160 -31.96 27.26 -19.44
N HIS A 161 -32.09 27.25 -18.11
CA HIS A 161 -33.38 27.11 -17.43
C HIS A 161 -33.83 28.46 -16.86
N LEU A 162 -34.99 28.91 -17.34
CA LEU A 162 -35.73 30.00 -16.69
C LEU A 162 -36.21 29.55 -15.32
N SER A 163 -36.16 30.47 -14.36
CA SER A 163 -36.50 30.24 -12.96
C SER A 163 -38.02 30.07 -12.74
N GLY A 164 -38.41 28.87 -12.31
CA GLY A 164 -39.66 28.61 -11.59
C GLY A 164 -39.35 28.18 -10.15
N PRO A 165 -40.29 28.32 -9.20
CA PRO A 165 -40.08 27.89 -7.82
C PRO A 165 -39.91 26.36 -7.76
N ALA A 166 -38.80 25.90 -7.18
CA ALA A 166 -38.45 24.49 -7.14
C ALA A 166 -39.46 23.71 -6.28
N PRO A 167 -40.00 22.56 -6.77
CA PRO A 167 -40.71 21.63 -5.90
C PRO A 167 -39.73 21.07 -4.85
N ALA A 168 -40.26 20.73 -3.66
CA ALA A 168 -39.46 20.22 -2.56
C ALA A 168 -38.57 19.05 -3.01
N ALA A 169 -37.28 19.12 -2.67
CA ALA A 169 -36.28 18.18 -3.15
C ALA A 169 -36.65 16.74 -2.80
N ALA A 170 -36.98 15.95 -3.82
CA ALA A 170 -36.95 14.51 -3.71
C ALA A 170 -35.49 14.12 -3.42
N MET A 171 -35.22 13.64 -2.21
CA MET A 171 -33.90 13.13 -1.86
C MET A 171 -33.55 12.03 -2.87
N ALA A 172 -32.51 12.25 -3.68
CA ALA A 172 -32.03 11.24 -4.60
C ALA A 172 -31.57 10.03 -3.75
N ALA A 173 -32.32 8.94 -3.82
CA ALA A 173 -31.97 7.72 -3.10
C ALA A 173 -30.73 7.13 -3.77
N TRP A 174 -29.56 7.40 -3.18
CA TRP A 174 -28.30 6.73 -3.51
C TRP A 174 -28.52 5.20 -3.50
N PRO A 175 -27.78 4.43 -4.33
CA PRO A 175 -27.99 2.99 -4.47
C PRO A 175 -27.62 2.22 -3.20
N ALA A 176 -28.55 2.20 -2.24
CA ALA A 176 -28.38 1.54 -0.96
C ALA A 176 -28.23 0.02 -1.09
N ALA A 177 -28.84 -0.59 -2.12
CA ALA A 177 -28.76 -2.03 -2.34
C ALA A 177 -27.32 -2.54 -2.55
N PRO A 178 -26.50 -2.02 -3.48
CA PRO A 178 -25.08 -2.34 -3.55
C PRO A 178 -24.32 -2.18 -2.23
N LEU A 179 -24.49 -1.07 -1.51
CA LEU A 179 -23.77 -0.84 -0.25
C LEU A 179 -24.22 -1.80 0.88
N LEU A 180 -25.51 -2.16 0.94
CA LEU A 180 -26.03 -3.16 1.87
C LEU A 180 -25.52 -4.58 1.54
N ILE A 181 -25.47 -4.95 0.27
CA ILE A 181 -24.91 -6.24 -0.17
C ILE A 181 -23.40 -6.28 0.14
N ASN A 182 -22.67 -5.19 -0.12
CA ASN A 182 -21.25 -5.09 0.22
C ASN A 182 -21.02 -5.24 1.73
N PHE A 183 -21.82 -4.58 2.56
CA PHE A 183 -21.77 -4.69 4.01
C PHE A 183 -22.04 -6.14 4.49
N GLY A 184 -23.05 -6.80 3.93
CA GLY A 184 -23.34 -8.21 4.21
C GLY A 184 -22.19 -9.14 3.84
N GLY A 185 -21.63 -8.99 2.63
CA GLY A 185 -20.45 -9.73 2.18
C GLY A 185 -19.21 -9.45 3.05
N SER A 186 -19.07 -8.23 3.53
CA SER A 186 -17.97 -7.81 4.42
C SER A 186 -18.09 -8.44 5.81
N LEU A 187 -19.30 -8.56 6.38
CA LEU A 187 -19.53 -9.29 7.63
C LEU A 187 -19.17 -10.78 7.50
N LEU A 188 -19.54 -11.42 6.39
CA LEU A 188 -19.10 -12.79 6.08
C LEU A 188 -17.56 -12.86 5.95
N GLY A 189 -16.95 -11.84 5.33
CA GLY A 189 -15.51 -11.64 5.24
C GLY A 189 -14.78 -11.55 6.57
N PHE A 190 -15.35 -10.83 7.54
CA PHE A 190 -14.85 -10.77 8.91
C PHE A 190 -14.84 -12.16 9.56
N VAL A 191 -15.96 -12.89 9.48
CA VAL A 191 -16.08 -14.26 10.04
C VAL A 191 -15.14 -15.25 9.34
N ALA A 192 -14.99 -15.15 8.01
CA ALA A 192 -14.03 -15.93 7.25
C ALA A 192 -12.59 -15.61 7.68
N THR A 193 -12.24 -14.33 7.84
CA THR A 193 -10.88 -13.95 8.28
C THR A 193 -10.58 -14.46 9.70
N LEU A 194 -11.55 -14.33 10.62
CA LEU A 194 -11.44 -14.85 11.99
C LEU A 194 -11.20 -16.36 12.05
N THR A 195 -11.81 -17.14 11.15
CA THR A 195 -11.75 -18.61 11.16
C THR A 195 -10.56 -19.16 10.34
N LEU A 196 -10.21 -18.52 9.22
CA LEU A 196 -9.13 -18.98 8.34
C LEU A 196 -7.73 -18.71 8.89
N ILE A 197 -7.50 -17.58 9.59
CA ILE A 197 -6.20 -17.28 10.21
C ILE A 197 -5.70 -18.41 11.14
N PRO A 198 -6.47 -18.88 12.15
CA PRO A 198 -6.02 -19.99 12.98
C PRO A 198 -5.96 -21.32 12.23
N ALA A 199 -6.82 -21.54 11.23
CA ALA A 199 -6.82 -22.78 10.43
C ALA A 199 -5.57 -22.93 9.54
N PHE A 200 -5.02 -21.82 9.02
CA PHE A 200 -3.81 -21.85 8.19
C PHE A 200 -2.50 -21.71 8.98
N LYS A 201 -2.55 -21.39 10.28
CA LYS A 201 -1.37 -21.22 11.16
C LYS A 201 -0.26 -22.24 10.93
N ASP A 202 -0.59 -23.54 10.96
CA ASP A 202 0.41 -24.61 10.87
C ASP A 202 1.08 -24.68 9.49
N HIS A 203 0.40 -24.24 8.43
CA HIS A 203 0.98 -24.13 7.09
C HIS A 203 2.04 -23.03 7.03
N PHE A 204 1.81 -21.88 7.66
CA PHE A 204 2.80 -20.80 7.75
C PHE A 204 4.01 -21.21 8.61
N LEU A 205 3.77 -21.89 9.74
CA LEU A 205 4.84 -22.46 10.56
C LEU A 205 5.69 -23.49 9.79
N ALA A 206 5.05 -24.41 9.05
CA ALA A 206 5.73 -25.39 8.20
C ALA A 206 6.52 -24.74 7.05
N ALA A 207 5.98 -23.67 6.46
CA ALA A 207 6.64 -22.86 5.43
C ALA A 207 7.78 -21.96 5.96
N ARG A 208 8.02 -21.97 7.29
CA ARG A 208 8.97 -21.09 8.00
C ARG A 208 8.65 -19.58 7.90
N LEU A 209 7.38 -19.25 7.67
CA LEU A 209 6.87 -17.88 7.71
C LEU A 209 6.44 -17.55 9.14
N PHE A 210 7.43 -17.29 10.00
CA PHE A 210 7.22 -16.91 11.40
C PHE A 210 8.30 -15.96 11.93
N GLY A 211 7.93 -15.14 12.90
CA GLY A 211 8.80 -14.24 13.64
C GLY A 211 8.85 -14.58 15.14
N GLU A 212 9.83 -14.02 15.85
CA GLU A 212 9.83 -13.96 17.32
C GLU A 212 9.25 -12.61 17.78
N ASP A 213 8.48 -12.60 18.87
CA ASP A 213 8.04 -11.36 19.51
C ASP A 213 9.20 -10.70 20.26
N LEU A 214 9.87 -9.75 19.59
CA LEU A 214 11.03 -9.03 20.10
C LEU A 214 10.74 -8.18 21.35
N ASN A 215 9.46 -7.89 21.63
CA ASN A 215 8.99 -7.10 22.77
C ASN A 215 8.58 -7.96 23.97
N LYS A 216 8.74 -9.29 23.91
CA LYS A 216 8.39 -10.23 24.98
C LYS A 216 9.60 -11.06 25.44
N ALA A 217 9.61 -11.41 26.72
CA ALA A 217 10.65 -12.25 27.30
C ALA A 217 10.59 -13.70 26.78
N PHE A 218 9.40 -14.20 26.45
CA PHE A 218 9.21 -15.57 25.95
C PHE A 218 9.19 -15.60 24.42
N ARG A 219 10.24 -16.19 23.84
CA ARG A 219 10.42 -16.35 22.39
C ARG A 219 9.72 -17.62 21.91
N ARG A 220 8.49 -17.45 21.43
CA ARG A 220 7.77 -18.47 20.65
C ARG A 220 7.71 -18.03 19.17
N PRO A 221 7.76 -18.96 18.21
CA PRO A 221 7.45 -18.63 16.82
C PRO A 221 5.98 -18.22 16.70
N ILE A 222 5.75 -17.06 16.08
CA ILE A 222 4.44 -16.50 15.78
C ILE A 222 4.33 -16.43 14.24
N PRO A 223 3.28 -16.97 13.61
CA PRO A 223 3.16 -16.96 12.15
C PRO A 223 3.13 -15.52 11.62
N GLU A 224 3.95 -15.28 10.60
CA GLU A 224 4.13 -13.99 9.91
C GLU A 224 3.18 -13.90 8.71
N ALA A 225 3.14 -12.74 8.04
CA ALA A 225 2.46 -12.55 6.75
C ALA A 225 0.95 -12.92 6.73
N GLN A 226 0.26 -12.89 7.88
CA GLN A 226 -1.18 -13.19 7.92
C GLN A 226 -2.06 -12.15 7.21
N GLY A 227 -1.48 -10.99 6.84
CA GLY A 227 -2.08 -10.07 5.89
C GLY A 227 -2.50 -10.73 4.57
N MET A 228 -1.81 -11.80 4.16
CA MET A 228 -2.16 -12.59 2.97
C MET A 228 -3.59 -13.16 3.07
N ILE A 229 -3.98 -13.70 4.23
CA ILE A 229 -5.31 -14.30 4.42
C ILE A 229 -6.40 -13.23 4.36
N SER A 230 -6.22 -12.11 5.09
CA SER A 230 -7.18 -11.00 5.05
C SER A 230 -7.29 -10.36 3.66
N GLY A 231 -6.17 -10.27 2.92
CA GLY A 231 -6.12 -9.78 1.55
C GLY A 231 -6.79 -10.73 0.56
N ALA A 232 -6.58 -12.04 0.69
CA ALA A 232 -7.24 -13.05 -0.12
C ALA A 232 -8.77 -13.06 0.10
N VAL A 233 -9.21 -13.01 1.36
CA VAL A 233 -10.64 -12.89 1.70
C VAL A 233 -11.23 -11.59 1.15
N PHE A 234 -10.51 -10.47 1.26
CA PHE A 234 -10.90 -9.18 0.66
C PHE A 234 -11.10 -9.26 -0.85
N LEU A 235 -10.16 -9.88 -1.58
CA LEU A 235 -10.27 -10.07 -3.03
C LEU A 235 -11.46 -10.97 -3.39
N ILE A 236 -11.72 -12.05 -2.63
CA ILE A 236 -12.87 -12.94 -2.86
C ILE A 236 -14.19 -12.17 -2.68
N ILE A 237 -14.34 -11.38 -1.62
CA ILE A 237 -15.53 -10.53 -1.39
C ILE A 237 -15.75 -9.62 -2.59
N LEU A 238 -14.71 -8.90 -3.01
CA LEU A 238 -14.84 -7.94 -4.10
C LEU A 238 -15.05 -8.61 -5.47
N PHE A 239 -14.46 -9.77 -5.73
CA PHE A 239 -14.75 -10.54 -6.95
C PHE A 239 -16.21 -11.01 -7.01
N CYS A 240 -16.78 -11.44 -5.88
CA CYS A 240 -18.22 -11.73 -5.79
C CYS A 240 -19.08 -10.45 -5.85
N PHE A 241 -18.54 -9.29 -5.47
CA PHE A 241 -19.22 -8.00 -5.49
C PHE A 241 -19.21 -7.31 -6.87
N ILE A 242 -18.26 -7.62 -7.77
CA ILE A 242 -18.16 -7.01 -9.12
C ILE A 242 -19.51 -6.84 -9.86
N PRO A 243 -20.39 -7.85 -9.97
CA PRO A 243 -21.65 -7.67 -10.70
C PRO A 243 -22.68 -6.81 -9.96
N VAL A 244 -22.51 -6.56 -8.66
CA VAL A 244 -23.54 -5.97 -7.78
C VAL A 244 -23.85 -4.50 -8.11
N PRO A 245 -22.88 -3.58 -8.27
CA PRO A 245 -23.17 -2.22 -8.73
C PRO A 245 -23.91 -2.18 -10.07
N PHE A 246 -23.65 -3.15 -10.94
CA PHE A 246 -24.17 -3.21 -12.30
C PHE A 246 -25.45 -4.05 -12.44
N LEU A 247 -26.06 -4.51 -11.33
CA LEU A 247 -27.24 -5.40 -11.37
C LEU A 247 -28.40 -4.84 -12.19
N ARG A 248 -28.61 -3.52 -12.20
CA ARG A 248 -29.63 -2.91 -13.08
C ARG A 248 -29.41 -3.24 -14.55
N CYS A 249 -28.16 -3.25 -15.02
CA CYS A 249 -27.82 -3.64 -16.39
C CYS A 249 -27.89 -5.15 -16.66
N PHE A 250 -28.00 -5.99 -15.63
CA PHE A 250 -28.17 -7.44 -15.77
C PHE A 250 -29.61 -7.93 -15.55
N VAL A 251 -30.42 -7.17 -14.80
CA VAL A 251 -31.76 -7.59 -14.33
C VAL A 251 -32.89 -6.73 -14.92
N GLU A 252 -32.65 -5.44 -15.17
CA GLU A 252 -33.63 -4.54 -15.78
C GLU A 252 -33.30 -4.39 -17.28
N GLU A 253 -34.29 -4.60 -18.17
CA GLU A 253 -34.12 -4.49 -19.64
C GLU A 253 -33.81 -3.04 -20.13
N GLN A 254 -33.48 -2.12 -19.23
CA GLN A 254 -33.48 -0.68 -19.44
C GLN A 254 -32.08 -0.06 -19.52
N CYS A 255 -31.02 -0.88 -19.49
CA CYS A 255 -29.65 -0.43 -19.66
C CYS A 255 -29.31 -0.25 -21.16
N THR A 256 -29.29 1.01 -21.61
CA THR A 256 -29.04 1.38 -23.02
C THR A 256 -27.59 1.18 -23.45
N ALA A 257 -26.64 1.27 -22.52
CA ALA A 257 -25.23 0.93 -22.68
C ALA A 257 -24.63 0.57 -21.32
N PHE A 258 -23.73 -0.40 -21.28
CA PHE A 258 -23.06 -0.82 -20.05
C PHE A 258 -22.07 0.26 -19.58
N PRO A 259 -22.04 0.64 -18.28
CA PRO A 259 -21.13 1.65 -17.73
C PRO A 259 -19.70 1.10 -17.62
N HIS A 260 -18.97 1.13 -18.73
CA HIS A 260 -17.61 0.61 -18.81
C HIS A 260 -16.61 1.37 -17.94
N ASP A 261 -16.81 2.67 -17.70
CA ASP A 261 -15.86 3.51 -16.98
C ASP A 261 -15.75 3.10 -15.49
N GLU A 262 -16.88 3.03 -14.77
CA GLU A 262 -16.98 2.50 -13.40
C GLU A 262 -16.45 1.06 -13.28
N PHE A 263 -16.73 0.22 -14.28
CA PHE A 263 -16.25 -1.16 -14.30
C PHE A 263 -14.72 -1.23 -14.47
N VAL A 264 -14.15 -0.40 -15.34
CA VAL A 264 -12.69 -0.28 -15.54
C VAL A 264 -12.01 0.24 -14.27
N GLU A 265 -12.63 1.18 -13.56
CA GLU A 265 -12.15 1.65 -12.25
C GLU A 265 -12.13 0.54 -11.20
N LEU A 266 -13.22 -0.21 -11.08
CA LEU A 266 -13.34 -1.32 -10.12
C LEU A 266 -12.30 -2.42 -10.40
N ILE A 267 -12.16 -2.84 -11.67
CA ILE A 267 -11.22 -3.90 -12.08
C ILE A 267 -9.76 -3.44 -12.02
N GLY A 268 -9.44 -2.23 -12.48
CA GLY A 268 -8.06 -1.71 -12.42
C GLY A 268 -7.58 -1.47 -10.99
N SER A 269 -8.48 -1.06 -10.11
CA SER A 269 -8.24 -0.96 -8.66
C SER A 269 -7.98 -2.31 -8.01
N LEU A 270 -8.82 -3.31 -8.32
CA LEU A 270 -8.62 -4.69 -7.87
C LEU A 270 -7.30 -5.27 -8.37
N LEU A 271 -6.91 -4.98 -9.62
CA LEU A 271 -5.63 -5.39 -10.17
C LEU A 271 -4.45 -4.75 -9.42
N ALA A 272 -4.51 -3.45 -9.12
CA ALA A 272 -3.47 -2.77 -8.35
C ALA A 272 -3.34 -3.35 -6.92
N ILE A 273 -4.46 -3.58 -6.23
CA ILE A 273 -4.48 -4.14 -4.87
C ILE A 273 -4.03 -5.62 -4.87
N CYS A 274 -4.49 -6.43 -5.82
CA CYS A 274 -4.09 -7.84 -5.96
C CYS A 274 -2.59 -7.97 -6.23
N CYS A 275 -2.06 -7.20 -7.20
CA CYS A 275 -0.62 -7.11 -7.45
C CYS A 275 0.14 -6.71 -6.19
N MET A 276 -0.38 -5.78 -5.39
CA MET A 276 0.26 -5.36 -4.15
C MET A 276 0.25 -6.42 -3.06
N ILE A 277 -0.86 -7.13 -2.84
CA ILE A 277 -0.94 -8.27 -1.90
C ILE A 277 0.10 -9.33 -2.28
N PHE A 278 0.16 -9.68 -3.57
CA PHE A 278 1.14 -10.63 -4.09
C PHE A 278 2.59 -10.17 -3.88
N LEU A 279 2.91 -8.91 -4.19
CA LEU A 279 4.26 -8.38 -4.06
C LEU A 279 4.69 -8.16 -2.61
N GLY A 280 3.76 -7.85 -1.70
CA GLY A 280 4.03 -7.81 -0.26
C GLY A 280 4.31 -9.21 0.31
N PHE A 281 3.54 -10.22 -0.11
CA PHE A 281 3.82 -11.61 0.24
C PHE A 281 5.16 -12.10 -0.33
N ALA A 282 5.50 -11.70 -1.55
CA ALA A 282 6.81 -11.97 -2.12
C ALA A 282 7.94 -11.28 -1.33
N ASP A 283 7.72 -10.09 -0.76
CA ASP A 283 8.70 -9.40 0.08
C ASP A 283 8.89 -10.10 1.44
N ASP A 284 7.80 -10.51 2.10
CA ASP A 284 7.85 -11.32 3.34
C ASP A 284 8.63 -12.64 3.13
N VAL A 285 8.36 -13.35 2.03
CA VAL A 285 9.02 -14.62 1.70
C VAL A 285 10.48 -14.44 1.30
N LEU A 286 10.79 -13.44 0.45
CA LEU A 286 12.12 -13.28 -0.17
C LEU A 286 13.04 -12.29 0.56
N ASN A 287 12.52 -11.54 1.55
CA ASN A 287 13.24 -10.52 2.32
C ASN A 287 13.97 -9.51 1.40
N LEU A 288 13.22 -8.79 0.56
CA LEU A 288 13.82 -8.00 -0.52
C LEU A 288 14.57 -6.76 0.00
N ARG A 289 15.62 -6.38 -0.73
CA ARG A 289 16.38 -5.15 -0.43
C ARG A 289 15.49 -3.91 -0.56
N TRP A 290 15.71 -2.90 0.30
CA TRP A 290 14.95 -1.65 0.39
C TRP A 290 14.57 -0.99 -0.94
N ARG A 291 15.44 -1.04 -1.95
CA ARG A 291 15.16 -0.49 -3.30
C ARG A 291 13.91 -1.09 -3.94
N HIS A 292 13.62 -2.36 -3.70
CA HIS A 292 12.42 -3.03 -4.23
C HIS A 292 11.16 -2.59 -3.47
N LYS A 293 11.28 -2.23 -2.19
CA LYS A 293 10.17 -1.64 -1.39
C LYS A 293 9.68 -0.28 -1.93
N LEU A 294 10.47 0.37 -2.81
CA LEU A 294 10.07 1.56 -3.57
C LEU A 294 9.62 1.21 -5.01
N LEU A 295 10.35 0.33 -5.69
CA LEU A 295 10.04 -0.05 -7.08
C LEU A 295 8.74 -0.87 -7.21
N LEU A 296 8.49 -1.82 -6.29
CA LEU A 296 7.33 -2.71 -6.36
C LEU A 296 6.01 -1.97 -6.20
N PRO A 297 5.82 -1.05 -5.23
CA PRO A 297 4.63 -0.20 -5.19
C PRO A 297 4.46 0.68 -6.43
N THR A 298 5.55 1.21 -6.98
CA THR A 298 5.51 2.01 -8.22
C THR A 298 4.95 1.18 -9.37
N MET A 299 5.42 -0.06 -9.56
CA MET A 299 4.91 -0.95 -10.61
C MET A 299 3.48 -1.44 -10.35
N ALA A 300 3.13 -1.76 -9.11
CA ALA A 300 1.76 -2.14 -8.74
C ALA A 300 0.75 -1.00 -8.88
N SER A 301 1.19 0.27 -8.87
CA SER A 301 0.34 1.44 -9.11
C SER A 301 0.04 1.71 -10.59
N LEU A 302 0.72 1.06 -11.53
CA LEU A 302 0.53 1.33 -12.97
C LEU A 302 -0.92 1.10 -13.48
N PRO A 303 -1.68 0.07 -13.05
CA PRO A 303 -3.10 -0.06 -13.42
C PRO A 303 -3.94 1.14 -12.98
N LEU A 304 -3.73 1.61 -11.74
CA LEU A 304 -4.40 2.78 -11.16
C LEU A 304 -4.08 4.07 -11.96
N LEU A 305 -2.83 4.27 -12.35
CA LEU A 305 -2.42 5.39 -13.20
C LEU A 305 -3.03 5.33 -14.61
N MET A 306 -3.18 4.13 -15.17
CA MET A 306 -3.80 3.94 -16.49
C MET A 306 -5.31 4.20 -16.47
N VAL A 307 -6.02 3.71 -15.45
CA VAL A 307 -7.45 4.04 -15.22
C VAL A 307 -7.63 5.55 -15.09
N TYR A 308 -6.81 6.22 -14.27
CA TYR A 308 -6.90 7.67 -14.11
C TYR A 308 -6.68 8.41 -15.45
N PHE A 309 -5.74 7.94 -16.28
CA PHE A 309 -5.48 8.50 -17.60
C PHE A 309 -6.63 8.29 -18.59
N THR A 310 -7.32 7.14 -18.56
CA THR A 310 -8.40 6.84 -19.50
C THR A 310 -9.73 7.50 -19.13
N ASN A 311 -10.05 7.57 -17.84
CA ASN A 311 -11.38 7.97 -17.37
C ASN A 311 -11.46 9.46 -17.03
N PHE A 312 -10.47 9.98 -16.27
CA PHE A 312 -10.53 11.34 -15.72
C PHE A 312 -9.58 12.31 -16.42
N GLY A 313 -8.33 11.92 -16.61
CA GLY A 313 -7.29 12.71 -17.30
C GLY A 313 -6.88 14.04 -16.66
N ASN A 314 -7.57 14.52 -15.63
CA ASN A 314 -7.37 15.85 -15.05
C ASN A 314 -6.07 15.92 -14.22
N THR A 315 -5.10 16.70 -14.69
CA THR A 315 -3.80 16.94 -14.03
C THR A 315 -3.70 18.31 -13.35
N THR A 316 -4.79 19.08 -13.35
CA THR A 316 -4.81 20.44 -12.78
C THR A 316 -5.18 20.42 -11.30
N ILE A 317 -4.31 20.97 -10.45
CA ILE A 317 -4.58 21.14 -9.02
C ILE A 317 -5.00 22.57 -8.68
N VAL A 318 -5.97 22.70 -7.76
CA VAL A 318 -6.26 23.98 -7.09
C VAL A 318 -5.17 24.25 -6.06
N VAL A 319 -4.54 25.43 -6.16
CA VAL A 319 -3.44 25.86 -5.30
C VAL A 319 -3.98 26.48 -3.99
N PRO A 320 -3.46 26.10 -2.81
CA PRO A 320 -3.86 26.70 -1.54
C PRO A 320 -3.52 28.20 -1.47
N LYS A 321 -4.40 29.00 -0.85
CA LYS A 321 -4.31 30.46 -0.71
C LYS A 321 -2.89 31.03 -0.48
N PRO A 322 -2.07 30.51 0.46
CA PRO A 322 -0.72 31.03 0.70
C PRO A 322 0.24 30.97 -0.50
N PHE A 323 0.04 30.03 -1.43
CA PHE A 323 0.95 29.78 -2.56
C PHE A 323 0.48 30.40 -3.88
N ARG A 324 -0.75 30.91 -3.93
CA ARG A 324 -1.36 31.44 -5.17
C ARG A 324 -0.65 32.67 -5.75
N VAL A 325 0.02 33.45 -4.90
CA VAL A 325 0.84 34.60 -5.33
C VAL A 325 2.00 34.15 -6.22
N LEU A 326 2.53 32.95 -6.00
CA LEU A 326 3.65 32.38 -6.75
C LEU A 326 3.21 31.46 -7.90
N LEU A 327 2.12 30.69 -7.71
CA LEU A 327 1.74 29.58 -8.60
C LEU A 327 0.38 29.76 -9.29
N GLY A 328 -0.33 30.87 -9.06
CA GLY A 328 -1.67 31.10 -9.57
C GLY A 328 -2.77 30.33 -8.81
N MET A 329 -4.01 30.42 -9.29
CA MET A 329 -5.17 29.72 -8.71
C MET A 329 -5.18 28.21 -9.03
N HIS A 330 -4.81 27.89 -10.26
CA HIS A 330 -4.81 26.54 -10.84
C HIS A 330 -3.43 26.28 -11.43
N LEU A 331 -2.87 25.11 -11.14
CA LEU A 331 -1.58 24.68 -11.66
C LEU A 331 -1.76 23.31 -12.34
N ASP A 332 -1.55 23.26 -13.65
CA ASP A 332 -1.41 22.00 -14.35
C ASP A 332 -0.04 21.39 -14.07
N LEU A 333 -0.04 20.18 -13.52
CA LEU A 333 1.17 19.41 -13.22
C LEU A 333 1.53 18.42 -14.33
N GLY A 334 0.62 18.14 -15.27
CA GLY A 334 0.81 17.15 -16.33
C GLY A 334 1.37 15.82 -15.80
N ILE A 335 2.51 15.39 -16.34
CA ILE A 335 3.20 14.16 -15.92
C ILE A 335 3.60 14.13 -14.43
N LEU A 336 3.83 15.29 -13.80
CA LEU A 336 4.17 15.35 -12.37
C LEU A 336 2.99 14.94 -11.48
N TYR A 337 1.74 15.05 -11.97
CA TYR A 337 0.57 14.53 -11.27
C TYR A 337 0.59 12.98 -11.22
N TYR A 338 0.97 12.32 -12.32
CA TYR A 338 1.14 10.87 -12.36
C TYR A 338 2.32 10.39 -11.49
N VAL A 339 3.42 11.15 -11.46
CA VAL A 339 4.52 10.90 -10.51
C VAL A 339 4.03 11.03 -9.06
N TYR A 340 3.24 12.05 -8.75
CA TYR A 340 2.60 12.21 -7.44
C TYR A 340 1.71 11.01 -7.07
N MET A 341 0.84 10.54 -7.97
CA MET A 341 -0.03 9.38 -7.74
C MET A 341 0.77 8.09 -7.48
N GLY A 342 1.80 7.82 -8.29
CA GLY A 342 2.68 6.66 -8.08
C GLY A 342 3.43 6.75 -6.74
N MET A 343 3.97 7.93 -6.42
CA MET A 343 4.65 8.18 -5.15
C MET A 343 3.70 8.17 -3.93
N LEU A 344 2.41 8.48 -4.12
CA LEU A 344 1.39 8.36 -3.07
C LEU A 344 1.16 6.90 -2.70
N ALA A 345 1.10 5.98 -3.68
CA ALA A 345 1.05 4.55 -3.43
C ALA A 345 2.32 4.04 -2.71
N VAL A 346 3.51 4.45 -3.17
CA VAL A 346 4.79 4.14 -2.50
C VAL A 346 4.83 4.67 -1.06
N PHE A 347 4.33 5.88 -0.83
CA PHE A 347 4.28 6.49 0.49
C PHE A 347 3.33 5.73 1.41
N CYS A 348 2.08 5.47 1.00
CA CYS A 348 1.08 4.87 1.88
C CYS A 348 1.49 3.48 2.37
N THR A 349 2.10 2.64 1.52
CA THR A 349 2.57 1.31 1.92
C THR A 349 3.76 1.37 2.88
N ASN A 350 4.77 2.18 2.56
CA ASN A 350 5.98 2.28 3.37
C ASN A 350 5.73 3.03 4.68
N ALA A 351 4.85 4.03 4.71
CA ALA A 351 4.61 4.86 5.89
C ALA A 351 3.89 4.10 7.02
N ILE A 352 2.96 3.20 6.69
CA ILE A 352 2.40 2.22 7.63
C ILE A 352 3.50 1.26 8.09
N ASN A 353 4.29 0.73 7.16
CA ASN A 353 5.33 -0.26 7.46
C ASN A 353 6.47 0.23 8.37
N ILE A 354 6.79 1.53 8.34
CA ILE A 354 7.78 2.12 9.26
C ILE A 354 7.18 2.59 10.60
N LEU A 355 5.85 2.55 10.76
CA LEU A 355 5.13 2.81 12.01
C LEU A 355 4.61 1.49 12.59
N ALA A 356 5.55 0.56 12.79
CA ALA A 356 5.33 -0.86 13.06
C ALA A 356 6.21 -1.37 14.23
N GLY A 357 5.99 -2.61 14.64
CA GLY A 357 6.86 -3.33 15.59
C GLY A 357 6.43 -3.26 17.06
N ILE A 358 5.15 -2.98 17.32
CA ILE A 358 4.48 -3.27 18.61
C ILE A 358 3.12 -3.92 18.33
N ASN A 359 2.71 -4.85 19.19
CA ASN A 359 1.54 -5.69 18.94
C ASN A 359 0.25 -4.88 18.71
N GLY A 360 -0.36 -5.07 17.53
CA GLY A 360 -1.61 -4.46 17.09
C GLY A 360 -1.51 -3.11 16.36
N ILE A 361 -0.32 -2.52 16.17
CA ILE A 361 -0.23 -1.14 15.66
C ILE A 361 -0.51 -1.02 14.16
N GLU A 362 -0.08 -1.99 13.36
CA GLU A 362 -0.18 -1.97 11.90
C GLU A 362 -1.66 -2.10 11.47
N ALA A 363 -2.33 -3.17 11.88
CA ALA A 363 -3.76 -3.35 11.62
C ALA A 363 -4.62 -2.30 12.34
N GLY A 364 -4.26 -1.92 13.57
CA GLY A 364 -5.01 -0.94 14.35
C GLY A 364 -5.01 0.47 13.73
N GLN A 365 -3.87 0.98 13.28
CA GLN A 365 -3.82 2.32 12.65
C GLN A 365 -4.59 2.33 11.33
N SER A 366 -4.50 1.25 10.54
CA SER A 366 -5.27 1.08 9.31
C SER A 366 -6.78 1.01 9.56
N LEU A 367 -7.24 0.38 10.65
CA LEU A 367 -8.66 0.40 11.02
C LEU A 367 -9.17 1.82 11.32
N VAL A 368 -8.40 2.64 12.05
CA VAL A 368 -8.79 4.02 12.34
C VAL A 368 -8.81 4.88 11.07
N ILE A 369 -7.82 4.72 10.18
CA ILE A 369 -7.80 5.40 8.88
C ILE A 369 -9.00 4.98 8.02
N ALA A 370 -9.28 3.67 7.90
CA ALA A 370 -10.42 3.15 7.15
C ALA A 370 -11.76 3.64 7.71
N ALA A 371 -11.95 3.60 9.03
CA ALA A 371 -13.15 4.16 9.68
C ALA A 371 -13.30 5.67 9.43
N SER A 372 -12.19 6.41 9.38
CA SER A 372 -12.19 7.85 9.06
C SER A 372 -12.59 8.11 7.61
N ILE A 373 -12.07 7.33 6.66
CA ILE A 373 -12.45 7.42 5.24
C ILE A 373 -13.92 7.01 5.03
N ILE A 374 -14.39 5.93 5.68
CA ILE A 374 -15.81 5.53 5.66
C ILE A 374 -16.69 6.66 6.18
N THR A 375 -16.35 7.24 7.33
CA THR A 375 -17.10 8.36 7.93
C THR A 375 -17.11 9.58 7.01
N PHE A 376 -15.97 9.92 6.40
CA PHE A 376 -15.84 10.99 5.43
C PHE A 376 -16.75 10.77 4.21
N ASN A 377 -16.67 9.59 3.58
CA ASN A 377 -17.52 9.26 2.44
C ASN A 377 -19.01 9.35 2.81
N LEU A 378 -19.43 8.81 3.95
CA LEU A 378 -20.83 8.85 4.40
C LEU A 378 -21.36 10.28 4.61
N VAL A 379 -20.50 11.22 5.01
CA VAL A 379 -20.87 12.65 5.10
C VAL A 379 -20.98 13.27 3.70
N GLU A 380 -20.04 12.99 2.81
CA GLU A 380 -20.00 13.56 1.45
C GLU A 380 -20.96 12.86 0.46
N LEU A 381 -21.66 11.77 0.84
CA LEU A 381 -22.71 11.12 0.05
C LEU A 381 -23.90 12.05 -0.31
N ASN A 382 -24.06 13.17 0.39
CA ASN A 382 -25.07 14.19 0.08
C ASN A 382 -24.49 15.39 -0.70
N GLY A 383 -23.23 15.31 -1.15
CA GLY A 383 -22.51 16.36 -1.87
C GLY A 383 -22.36 16.08 -3.37
N ASP A 384 -21.66 16.97 -4.06
CA ASP A 384 -21.56 16.98 -5.53
C ASP A 384 -20.79 15.78 -6.15
N TYR A 385 -20.00 15.06 -5.34
CA TYR A 385 -19.12 13.96 -5.77
C TYR A 385 -19.58 12.60 -5.23
N GLN A 386 -20.90 12.35 -5.23
CA GLN A 386 -21.50 11.16 -4.63
C GLN A 386 -20.88 9.85 -5.12
N ASP A 387 -20.64 9.71 -6.43
CA ASP A 387 -20.21 8.45 -7.05
C ASP A 387 -18.79 8.06 -6.64
N ASP A 388 -17.86 9.02 -6.59
CA ASP A 388 -16.50 8.88 -6.03
C ASP A 388 -16.51 8.32 -4.58
N HIS A 389 -17.45 8.80 -3.75
CA HIS A 389 -17.59 8.36 -2.37
C HIS A 389 -18.25 6.98 -2.24
N ILE A 390 -19.20 6.65 -3.12
CA ILE A 390 -19.78 5.30 -3.23
C ILE A 390 -18.70 4.29 -3.68
N PHE A 391 -17.93 4.63 -4.72
CA PHE A 391 -16.79 3.85 -5.20
C PHE A 391 -15.80 3.57 -4.06
N SER A 392 -15.43 4.60 -3.30
CA SER A 392 -14.53 4.46 -2.14
C SER A 392 -15.12 3.54 -1.05
N LEU A 393 -16.42 3.64 -0.75
CA LEU A 393 -17.11 2.75 0.19
C LEU A 393 -17.12 1.29 -0.29
N TYR A 394 -17.15 1.02 -1.60
CA TYR A 394 -17.06 -0.35 -2.11
C TYR A 394 -15.78 -1.06 -1.65
N PHE A 395 -14.63 -0.39 -1.64
CA PHE A 395 -13.36 -0.95 -1.15
C PHE A 395 -13.18 -0.83 0.37
N MET A 396 -13.57 0.31 0.97
CA MET A 396 -13.28 0.57 2.38
C MET A 396 -14.06 -0.31 3.34
N ILE A 397 -15.31 -0.70 3.03
CA ILE A 397 -16.12 -1.55 3.91
C ILE A 397 -15.52 -2.97 4.02
N PRO A 398 -15.23 -3.71 2.93
CA PRO A 398 -14.52 -4.99 3.01
C PRO A 398 -13.16 -4.88 3.66
N PHE A 399 -12.39 -3.83 3.34
CA PHE A 399 -11.06 -3.60 3.93
C PHE A 399 -11.13 -3.48 5.45
N PHE A 400 -12.08 -2.69 5.96
CA PHE A 400 -12.29 -2.53 7.40
C PHE A 400 -12.63 -3.87 8.07
N PHE A 401 -13.57 -4.63 7.52
CA PHE A 401 -14.02 -5.89 8.13
C PHE A 401 -12.99 -7.03 8.05
N THR A 402 -12.26 -7.20 6.96
CA THR A 402 -11.17 -8.20 6.92
C THR A 402 -10.00 -7.79 7.80
N THR A 403 -9.66 -6.50 7.85
CA THR A 403 -8.64 -5.99 8.79
C THR A 403 -9.06 -6.17 10.25
N LEU A 404 -10.36 -6.03 10.57
CA LEU A 404 -10.87 -6.26 11.93
C LEU A 404 -10.70 -7.73 12.36
N GLY A 405 -10.88 -8.67 11.42
CA GLY A 405 -10.64 -10.09 11.65
C GLY A 405 -9.15 -10.42 11.86
N LEU A 406 -8.25 -9.76 11.13
CA LEU A 406 -6.81 -9.84 11.34
C LEU A 406 -6.38 -9.23 12.69
N PHE A 407 -6.91 -8.04 12.99
CA PHE A 407 -6.63 -7.30 14.23
C PHE A 407 -7.04 -8.10 15.47
N TYR A 408 -8.12 -8.87 15.43
CA TYR A 408 -8.52 -9.76 16.54
C TYR A 408 -7.40 -10.73 16.95
N HIS A 409 -6.68 -11.33 15.99
CA HIS A 409 -5.58 -12.27 16.24
C HIS A 409 -4.22 -11.58 16.45
N ASN A 410 -4.06 -10.37 15.91
CA ASN A 410 -2.85 -9.54 16.02
C ASN A 410 -2.87 -8.58 17.23
N TRP A 411 -3.99 -8.46 17.95
CA TRP A 411 -4.08 -7.65 19.15
C TRP A 411 -3.22 -8.21 20.28
N TYR A 412 -2.76 -7.34 21.19
CA TYR A 412 -1.95 -7.75 22.33
C TYR A 412 -2.69 -8.75 23.24
N PRO A 413 -2.08 -9.92 23.57
CA PRO A 413 -0.79 -10.41 23.12
C PRO A 413 -0.88 -11.18 21.80
N SER A 414 -0.18 -10.71 20.75
CA SER A 414 -0.28 -11.27 19.40
C SER A 414 -0.18 -12.79 19.34
N GLN A 415 -1.11 -13.35 18.59
CA GLN A 415 -1.12 -14.75 18.17
C GLN A 415 -0.55 -14.89 16.75
N VAL A 416 -0.58 -13.81 15.97
CA VAL A 416 -0.07 -13.71 14.61
C VAL A 416 0.54 -12.33 14.31
N PHE A 417 1.44 -12.26 13.33
CA PHE A 417 1.95 -11.01 12.76
C PHE A 417 1.44 -10.80 11.33
N VAL A 418 1.32 -9.53 10.94
CA VAL A 418 0.64 -9.14 9.71
C VAL A 418 1.54 -9.21 8.47
N GLY A 419 2.86 -9.09 8.64
CA GLY A 419 3.88 -9.01 7.59
C GLY A 419 3.86 -7.73 6.74
N ASP A 420 4.90 -7.55 5.93
CA ASP A 420 4.97 -6.54 4.86
C ASP A 420 3.73 -6.63 3.94
N THR A 421 3.20 -7.85 3.73
CA THR A 421 1.96 -8.15 2.99
C THR A 421 0.81 -7.23 3.39
N PHE A 422 0.54 -7.08 4.69
CA PHE A 422 -0.56 -6.25 5.16
C PHE A 422 -0.29 -4.76 4.96
N CYS A 423 0.91 -4.29 5.30
CA CYS A 423 1.28 -2.87 5.13
C CYS A 423 1.16 -2.43 3.67
N TYR A 424 1.53 -3.33 2.75
CA TYR A 424 1.42 -3.14 1.30
C TYR A 424 -0.04 -3.16 0.85
N PHE A 425 -0.81 -4.18 1.24
CA PHE A 425 -2.25 -4.28 0.99
C PHE A 425 -3.01 -3.01 1.45
N ALA A 426 -2.82 -2.60 2.71
CA ALA A 426 -3.45 -1.43 3.29
C ALA A 426 -3.07 -0.15 2.54
N GLY A 427 -1.77 0.11 2.35
CA GLY A 427 -1.30 1.32 1.70
C GLY A 427 -1.78 1.49 0.27
N MET A 428 -1.83 0.40 -0.52
CA MET A 428 -2.40 0.46 -1.88
C MET A 428 -3.91 0.65 -1.86
N THR A 429 -4.64 -0.03 -0.97
CA THR A 429 -6.10 0.12 -0.88
C THR A 429 -6.50 1.55 -0.53
N PHE A 430 -5.76 2.21 0.37
CA PHE A 430 -5.92 3.64 0.64
C PHE A 430 -5.56 4.50 -0.57
N ALA A 431 -4.39 4.30 -1.19
CA ALA A 431 -3.97 5.08 -2.35
C ALA A 431 -4.95 4.99 -3.52
N VAL A 432 -5.51 3.80 -3.79
CA VAL A 432 -6.56 3.56 -4.80
C VAL A 432 -7.78 4.44 -4.54
N VAL A 433 -8.38 4.37 -3.35
CA VAL A 433 -9.61 5.14 -3.07
C VAL A 433 -9.34 6.63 -2.99
N GLY A 434 -8.17 7.05 -2.49
CA GLY A 434 -7.79 8.46 -2.45
C GLY A 434 -7.50 9.05 -3.84
N ILE A 435 -7.03 8.25 -4.79
CA ILE A 435 -6.74 8.69 -6.16
C ILE A 435 -8.01 8.75 -7.00
N LEU A 436 -8.76 7.65 -7.09
CA LEU A 436 -9.96 7.59 -7.95
C LEU A 436 -11.18 8.28 -7.32
N GLY A 437 -11.26 8.36 -6.00
CA GLY A 437 -12.25 9.19 -5.31
C GLY A 437 -11.85 10.67 -5.19
N HIS A 438 -10.77 11.11 -5.85
CA HIS A 438 -10.27 12.50 -5.89
C HIS A 438 -9.96 13.19 -4.53
N PHE A 439 -10.09 12.51 -3.40
CA PHE A 439 -9.89 13.05 -2.04
C PHE A 439 -8.49 12.76 -1.45
N SER A 440 -7.49 12.42 -2.26
CA SER A 440 -6.09 12.12 -1.85
C SER A 440 -5.49 13.11 -0.85
N LYS A 441 -5.83 14.40 -0.96
CA LYS A 441 -5.44 15.46 0.00
C LYS A 441 -6.05 15.24 1.39
N THR A 442 -7.34 14.94 1.46
CA THR A 442 -8.05 14.60 2.71
C THR A 442 -7.53 13.29 3.29
N MET A 443 -7.29 12.29 2.44
CA MET A 443 -6.68 11.02 2.85
C MET A 443 -5.31 11.24 3.51
N LEU A 444 -4.46 12.10 2.94
CA LEU A 444 -3.16 12.44 3.54
C LEU A 444 -3.28 13.16 4.90
N LEU A 445 -4.39 13.85 5.18
CA LEU A 445 -4.67 14.38 6.52
C LEU A 445 -5.04 13.26 7.51
N PHE A 446 -5.73 12.20 7.09
CA PHE A 446 -5.90 11.01 7.94
C PHE A 446 -4.57 10.28 8.20
N PHE A 447 -3.55 10.46 7.33
CA PHE A 447 -2.20 9.93 7.52
C PHE A 447 -1.27 10.83 8.39
N ILE A 448 -1.78 11.81 9.15
CA ILE A 448 -0.95 12.72 9.96
C ILE A 448 0.11 11.99 10.81
N PRO A 449 -0.19 10.95 11.61
CA PRO A 449 0.83 10.26 12.41
C PRO A 449 1.88 9.52 11.57
N GLN A 450 1.48 8.95 10.43
CA GLN A 450 2.36 8.27 9.48
C GLN A 450 3.31 9.28 8.80
N VAL A 451 2.78 10.44 8.37
CA VAL A 451 3.56 11.56 7.83
C VAL A 451 4.58 12.06 8.87
N LEU A 452 4.14 12.28 10.11
CA LEU A 452 5.03 12.72 11.19
C LEU A 452 6.12 11.68 11.52
N ASN A 453 5.77 10.38 11.58
CA ASN A 453 6.73 9.30 11.80
C ASN A 453 7.74 9.18 10.64
N PHE A 454 7.27 9.34 9.39
CA PHE A 454 8.12 9.34 8.20
C PHE A 454 9.10 10.50 8.20
N LEU A 455 8.62 11.74 8.36
CA LEU A 455 9.44 12.94 8.43
C LEU A 455 10.48 12.87 9.56
N TYR A 456 10.07 12.41 10.75
CA TYR A 456 10.98 12.21 11.87
C TYR A 456 12.01 11.09 11.61
N SER A 457 11.62 10.04 10.89
CA SER A 457 12.51 8.94 10.49
C SER A 457 13.54 9.30 9.41
N LEU A 458 13.33 10.36 8.61
CA LEU A 458 14.15 10.66 7.43
C LEU A 458 15.68 10.67 7.66
N PRO A 459 16.22 11.26 8.75
CA PRO A 459 17.67 11.25 8.98
C PRO A 459 18.26 9.84 9.11
N GLN A 460 17.48 8.89 9.66
CA GLN A 460 17.86 7.49 9.75
C GLN A 460 17.60 6.74 8.43
N LEU A 461 16.45 6.94 7.79
CA LEU A 461 16.11 6.25 6.53
C LEU A 461 17.10 6.58 5.40
N PHE A 462 17.53 7.84 5.30
CA PHE A 462 18.59 8.26 4.37
C PHE A 462 20.02 7.98 4.86
N HIS A 463 20.18 7.28 5.99
CA HIS A 463 21.47 6.90 6.58
C HIS A 463 22.41 8.10 6.88
N ILE A 464 21.84 9.31 7.02
CA ILE A 464 22.56 10.53 7.44
C ILE A 464 22.97 10.40 8.91
N ILE A 465 22.13 9.73 9.71
CA ILE A 465 22.39 9.24 11.06
C ILE A 465 22.27 7.70 11.02
N PRO A 466 23.15 6.93 11.71
CA PRO A 466 23.12 5.47 11.68
C PRO A 466 21.76 4.87 12.06
N CYS A 467 21.21 4.07 11.14
CA CYS A 467 19.93 3.39 11.28
C CYS A 467 20.14 1.92 11.63
N PRO A 468 19.73 1.44 12.83
CA PRO A 468 19.75 0.02 13.13
C PRO A 468 18.64 -0.70 12.36
N ARG A 469 18.83 -2.01 12.08
CA ARG A 469 17.84 -2.85 11.38
C ARG A 469 16.46 -2.82 12.06
N HIS A 470 16.45 -2.80 13.40
CA HIS A 470 15.25 -2.77 14.22
C HIS A 470 15.23 -1.48 15.04
N ARG A 471 14.17 -0.69 14.89
CA ARG A 471 13.95 0.60 15.58
C ARG A 471 12.82 0.56 16.62
N LEU A 472 12.23 -0.62 16.83
CA LEU A 472 11.25 -0.86 17.90
C LEU A 472 11.86 -0.59 19.30
N PRO A 473 11.04 -0.19 20.28
CA PRO A 473 11.48 0.01 21.67
C PRO A 473 12.04 -1.27 22.29
N ARG A 474 12.70 -1.17 23.44
CA ARG A 474 13.27 -2.32 24.15
C ARG A 474 12.42 -2.69 25.36
N LEU A 475 12.11 -3.98 25.53
CA LEU A 475 11.53 -4.48 26.78
C LEU A 475 12.56 -4.43 27.91
N ASN A 476 12.20 -3.80 29.03
CA ASN A 476 12.88 -4.00 30.30
C ASN A 476 12.24 -5.21 31.02
N PRO A 477 12.96 -6.33 31.20
CA PRO A 477 12.40 -7.56 31.78
C PRO A 477 12.03 -7.41 33.25
N THR A 478 12.65 -6.48 33.98
CA THR A 478 12.38 -6.23 35.40
C THR A 478 11.07 -5.45 35.60
N THR A 479 10.74 -4.52 34.69
CA THR A 479 9.54 -3.67 34.81
C THR A 479 8.36 -4.17 33.98
N GLY A 480 8.57 -5.06 33.01
CA GLY A 480 7.53 -5.53 32.08
C GLY A 480 7.02 -4.43 31.12
N LYS A 481 7.82 -3.37 30.93
CA LYS A 481 7.49 -2.18 30.14
C LYS A 481 8.49 -1.97 29.00
N LEU A 482 8.03 -1.26 27.99
CA LEU A 482 8.84 -0.80 26.86
C LEU A 482 9.52 0.52 27.21
N GLU A 483 10.82 0.58 26.91
CA GLU A 483 11.71 1.72 27.08
C GLU A 483 12.25 2.17 25.72
N MET A 484 12.82 3.38 25.67
CA MET A 484 13.43 3.89 24.45
C MET A 484 14.56 2.97 23.96
N SER A 485 14.54 2.70 22.66
CA SER A 485 15.65 2.09 21.93
C SER A 485 16.59 3.18 21.43
N TYR A 486 17.89 2.84 21.37
CA TYR A 486 18.94 3.78 21.01
C TYR A 486 19.84 3.22 19.88
N SER A 487 20.41 4.13 19.10
CA SER A 487 21.44 3.90 18.09
C SER A 487 22.76 4.50 18.59
N LYS A 488 23.76 3.65 18.82
CA LYS A 488 25.10 4.02 19.32
C LYS A 488 26.12 3.99 18.18
N PHE A 489 26.91 5.04 18.02
CA PHE A 489 27.90 5.18 16.96
C PHE A 489 29.08 6.05 17.40
N LYS A 490 30.25 5.90 16.76
CA LYS A 490 31.43 6.72 17.05
C LYS A 490 31.17 8.17 16.62
N THR A 491 31.38 9.14 17.50
CA THR A 491 31.04 10.55 17.23
C THR A 491 31.75 11.07 15.97
N ASN A 492 33.02 10.70 15.80
CA ASN A 492 33.86 11.08 14.66
C ASN A 492 33.49 10.42 13.32
N SER A 493 32.58 9.43 13.32
CA SER A 493 32.11 8.77 12.08
C SER A 493 30.90 9.45 11.44
N LEU A 494 30.29 10.41 12.13
CA LEU A 494 29.08 11.08 11.65
C LEU A 494 29.42 12.14 10.60
N SER A 495 28.64 12.19 9.52
CA SER A 495 28.80 13.24 8.50
C SER A 495 28.58 14.64 9.09
N THR A 496 29.14 15.67 8.44
CA THR A 496 28.94 17.08 8.84
C THR A 496 27.45 17.44 8.88
N LEU A 497 26.68 16.99 7.88
CA LEU A 497 25.23 17.15 7.82
C LEU A 497 24.53 16.42 8.98
N GLY A 498 24.88 15.16 9.24
CA GLY A 498 24.34 14.39 10.36
C GLY A 498 24.64 15.05 11.71
N THR A 499 25.81 15.65 11.86
CA THR A 499 26.21 16.39 13.07
C THR A 499 25.35 17.65 13.27
N TYR A 500 25.10 18.41 12.20
CA TYR A 500 24.19 19.57 12.27
C TYR A 500 22.75 19.17 12.57
N ILE A 501 22.23 18.14 11.90
CA ILE A 501 20.87 17.61 12.16
C ILE A 501 20.76 17.14 13.61
N LEU A 502 21.71 16.33 14.10
CA LEU A 502 21.71 15.81 15.46
C LEU A 502 21.78 16.92 16.51
N LYS A 503 22.57 17.98 16.28
CA LYS A 503 22.59 19.17 17.14
C LYS A 503 21.25 19.91 17.11
N ALA A 504 20.64 20.11 15.94
CA ALA A 504 19.35 20.80 15.82
C ALA A 504 18.23 20.04 16.55
N VAL A 505 18.08 18.73 16.33
CA VAL A 505 17.03 17.92 17.00
C VAL A 505 17.27 17.76 18.50
N LYS A 506 18.52 17.87 18.97
CA LYS A 506 18.87 17.96 20.40
C LYS A 506 18.45 19.30 21.01
N ILE A 507 18.74 20.41 20.33
CA ILE A 507 18.33 21.77 20.76
C ILE A 507 16.80 21.91 20.80
N LEU A 508 16.09 21.28 19.86
CA LEU A 508 14.62 21.22 19.86
C LEU A 508 14.03 20.24 20.89
N HIS A 509 14.87 19.58 21.71
CA HIS A 509 14.48 18.54 22.67
C HIS A 509 13.65 17.39 22.06
N ILE A 510 13.76 17.13 20.75
CA ILE A 510 13.02 16.05 20.06
C ILE A 510 13.68 14.69 20.33
N VAL A 511 15.01 14.66 20.33
CA VAL A 511 15.83 13.43 20.43
C VAL A 511 16.59 13.44 21.76
N ASP A 512 16.58 12.32 22.49
CA ASP A 512 17.49 12.09 23.62
C ASP A 512 18.87 11.71 23.08
N VAL A 513 19.91 12.49 23.41
CA VAL A 513 21.27 12.32 22.90
C VAL A 513 22.26 12.29 24.05
N ARG A 514 22.81 11.11 24.27
CA ARG A 514 23.83 10.78 25.27
C ARG A 514 25.19 10.74 24.58
N SER A 515 26.23 11.15 25.30
CA SER A 515 27.61 11.10 24.81
C SER A 515 28.48 10.47 25.90
N GLY A 516 29.44 9.66 25.50
CA GLY A 516 30.34 8.96 26.41
C GLY A 516 31.64 8.56 25.74
N MET A 517 32.50 7.90 26.51
CA MET A 517 33.81 7.45 26.05
C MET A 517 33.94 5.96 26.39
N ASP A 518 34.22 5.14 25.37
CA ASP A 518 34.55 3.72 25.50
C ASP A 518 36.05 3.52 25.15
N GLU A 519 36.53 2.28 25.27
CA GLU A 519 37.86 1.85 24.78
C GLU A 519 38.09 2.19 23.30
N ASP A 520 37.00 2.26 22.52
CA ASP A 520 36.94 2.56 21.10
C ASP A 520 36.95 4.07 20.74
N GLY A 521 36.99 4.95 21.75
CA GLY A 521 36.94 6.41 21.64
C GLY A 521 35.59 7.03 22.02
N GLU A 522 35.38 8.30 21.65
CA GLU A 522 34.12 9.00 21.90
C GLU A 522 32.96 8.41 21.07
N TYR A 523 31.86 8.10 21.76
CA TYR A 523 30.61 7.69 21.13
C TYR A 523 29.48 8.68 21.43
N SER A 524 28.54 8.72 20.50
CA SER A 524 27.24 9.35 20.67
C SER A 524 26.16 8.28 20.54
N GLU A 525 25.17 8.35 21.41
CA GLU A 525 24.02 7.45 21.43
C GLU A 525 22.74 8.31 21.39
N CYS A 526 21.93 8.14 20.35
CA CYS A 526 20.66 8.86 20.22
C CYS A 526 19.47 7.90 20.24
N ASN A 527 18.33 8.31 20.80
CA ASN A 527 17.12 7.50 20.72
C ASN A 527 16.68 7.32 19.25
N ASN A 528 16.09 6.17 18.92
CA ASN A 528 15.67 5.89 17.55
C ASN A 528 14.54 6.83 17.11
N MET A 529 14.70 7.42 15.93
CA MET A 529 13.83 8.48 15.43
C MET A 529 12.56 7.88 14.81
N THR A 530 11.62 7.55 15.69
CA THR A 530 10.30 6.98 15.38
C THR A 530 9.26 7.54 16.35
N LEU A 531 8.01 7.68 15.91
CA LEU A 531 6.91 8.18 16.74
C LEU A 531 6.71 7.33 18.00
N ILE A 532 6.91 6.01 17.91
CA ILE A 532 6.84 5.07 19.05
C ILE A 532 7.84 5.46 20.14
N ASN A 533 9.12 5.63 19.80
CA ASN A 533 10.16 6.02 20.76
C ASN A 533 9.98 7.47 21.25
N PHE A 534 9.42 8.37 20.42
CA PHE A 534 9.09 9.73 20.82
C PHE A 534 7.97 9.78 21.87
N VAL A 535 6.92 8.97 21.73
CA VAL A 535 5.86 8.85 22.74
C VAL A 535 6.40 8.32 24.07
N ILE A 536 7.27 7.30 24.04
CA ILE A 536 7.97 6.81 25.24
C ILE A 536 8.89 7.90 25.84
N LYS A 537 9.55 8.73 25.02
CA LYS A 537 10.36 9.85 25.50
C LYS A 537 9.54 10.90 26.26
N LEU A 538 8.28 11.14 25.85
CA LEU A 538 7.41 12.13 26.48
C LEU A 538 6.76 11.63 27.78
N ILE A 539 6.39 10.34 27.84
CA ILE A 539 5.55 9.78 28.93
C ILE A 539 6.33 8.84 29.86
N GLY A 540 7.52 8.40 29.44
CA GLY A 540 8.34 7.42 30.15
C GLY A 540 7.97 5.97 29.82
N PRO A 541 8.56 4.99 30.54
CA PRO A 541 8.35 3.58 30.28
C PRO A 541 6.88 3.16 30.42
N ILE A 542 6.37 2.48 29.40
CA ILE A 542 4.94 2.13 29.26
C ILE A 542 4.78 0.69 28.77
N HIS A 543 3.73 0.01 29.22
CA HIS A 543 3.45 -1.37 28.82
C HIS A 543 2.92 -1.42 27.37
N GLU A 544 3.32 -2.44 26.60
CA GLU A 544 3.10 -2.53 25.15
C GLU A 544 1.64 -2.26 24.73
N ARG A 545 0.66 -2.98 25.32
CA ARG A 545 -0.76 -2.78 25.04
C ARG A 545 -1.20 -1.31 25.19
N ASN A 546 -0.71 -0.64 26.23
CA ASN A 546 -1.09 0.73 26.53
C ASN A 546 -0.40 1.72 25.58
N LEU A 547 0.82 1.40 25.10
CA LEU A 547 1.50 2.17 24.06
C LEU A 547 0.79 2.05 22.71
N THR A 548 0.34 0.84 22.31
CA THR A 548 -0.49 0.66 21.12
C THR A 548 -1.79 1.46 21.24
N LEU A 549 -2.54 1.31 22.34
CA LEU A 549 -3.78 2.08 22.59
C LEU A 549 -3.56 3.60 22.50
N LEU A 550 -2.45 4.10 23.06
CA LEU A 550 -2.12 5.53 23.00
C LEU A 550 -1.78 6.01 21.59
N LEU A 551 -1.06 5.22 20.80
CA LEU A 551 -0.79 5.55 19.40
C LEU A 551 -2.06 5.49 18.53
N LEU A 552 -2.98 4.57 18.83
CA LEU A 552 -4.32 4.56 18.20
C LEU A 552 -5.16 5.77 18.62
N LEU A 553 -5.06 6.24 19.87
CA LEU A 553 -5.69 7.48 20.30
C LEU A 553 -5.09 8.70 19.56
N ILE A 554 -3.76 8.75 19.39
CA ILE A 554 -3.10 9.78 18.57
C ILE A 554 -3.59 9.73 17.12
N GLN A 555 -3.86 8.53 16.57
CA GLN A 555 -4.44 8.35 15.25
C GLN A 555 -5.88 8.89 15.15
N VAL A 556 -6.73 8.61 16.16
CA VAL A 556 -8.09 9.17 16.23
C VAL A 556 -8.05 10.69 16.33
N LEU A 557 -7.17 11.25 17.18
CA LEU A 557 -7.00 12.70 17.31
C LEU A 557 -6.51 13.34 16.01
N GLY A 558 -5.58 12.69 15.30
CA GLY A 558 -5.16 13.10 13.95
C GLY A 558 -6.32 13.15 12.96
N SER A 559 -7.20 12.14 12.99
CA SER A 559 -8.41 12.13 12.16
C SER A 559 -9.42 13.22 12.55
N MET A 560 -9.60 13.53 13.83
CA MET A 560 -10.44 14.65 14.29
C MET A 560 -9.88 16.01 13.84
N ILE A 561 -8.55 16.17 13.84
CA ILE A 561 -7.88 17.34 13.28
C ILE A 561 -8.11 17.41 11.76
N ALA A 562 -7.99 16.29 11.04
CA ALA A 562 -8.26 16.22 9.60
C ALA A 562 -9.70 16.65 9.26
N PHE A 563 -10.70 16.15 10.00
CA PHE A 563 -12.10 16.57 9.84
C PHE A 563 -12.32 18.05 10.16
N SER A 564 -11.67 18.57 11.21
CA SER A 564 -11.72 20.00 11.55
C SER A 564 -11.11 20.87 10.43
N ILE A 565 -10.01 20.42 9.82
CA ILE A 565 -9.40 21.07 8.68
C ILE A 565 -10.33 21.04 7.45
N ARG A 566 -10.92 19.88 7.13
CA ARG A 566 -11.81 19.68 5.97
C ARG A 566 -13.11 20.48 6.07
N TYR A 567 -13.78 20.50 7.23
CA TYR A 567 -15.12 21.09 7.35
C TYR A 567 -15.17 22.50 7.94
N GLN A 568 -14.15 22.92 8.71
CA GLN A 568 -14.14 24.25 9.34
C GLN A 568 -13.05 25.16 8.77
N LEU A 569 -11.82 24.64 8.60
CA LEU A 569 -10.68 25.47 8.19
C LEU A 569 -10.43 25.51 6.67
N VAL A 570 -11.18 24.77 5.86
CA VAL A 570 -10.96 24.70 4.40
C VAL A 570 -11.04 26.07 3.73
N ARG A 571 -11.89 26.97 4.24
CA ARG A 571 -12.02 28.38 3.81
C ARG A 571 -10.75 29.22 3.99
N LEU A 572 -9.85 28.82 4.90
CA LEU A 572 -8.54 29.45 5.09
C LEU A 572 -7.58 29.11 3.93
N PHE A 573 -7.75 27.95 3.29
CA PHE A 573 -6.86 27.42 2.27
C PHE A 573 -7.45 27.49 0.85
N TYR A 574 -8.77 27.46 0.72
CA TYR A 574 -9.49 27.43 -0.55
C TYR A 574 -10.68 28.39 -0.51
N ASP A 575 -11.26 28.69 -1.66
CA ASP A 575 -12.53 29.41 -1.75
C ASP A 575 -13.63 28.35 -1.85
N VAL A 576 -14.42 28.26 -0.78
CA VAL A 576 -15.47 27.23 -0.53
C VAL A 576 -16.66 27.88 0.16
#